data_AF-A0AAU8PUR0-F1
#
_entry.id   AF-A0AAU8PUR0-F1
#
_cell.length_a   1.000
_cell.length_b   1.000
_cell.length_c   1.000
_cell.angle_alpha   90.00
_cell.angle_beta   90.00
_cell.angle_gamma   90.00
#
_symmetry.space_group_name_H-M   'P 1'
#
loop_
_entity.id
_entity.type
_entity.pdbx_description
1 polymer ?
#
loop_
_entity_poly.entity_id
_entity_poly.type
_entity_poly.pdbx_seq_one_letter_code
_entity_poly.pdbx_strand_id
1 'polypeptide(L)'
;MAISIKVADEVWIGCALLHYENPHCEDFATEEIVGRVARENIFGTLRPGVRVHVNQHCVANRPANPGNYRMLYETRLGYRRLWRLGDDFHPSREYGKICPEASDIPVKYHFLLEWYRKWATDTGSSSISRGVCLRENIMTLSRHRAAPVEDESGVTEACASELSTVSEAREFEVHARRRMSEFFGVELNPGTYSNIPKKFDMVSPDRSIIGDAKYYTLVRGTQIPPAKFSIISEHVWLLEKTDSKIKFLVFGNDRRVPEEWLARYGHLVTNVQFFFLDPQNGVLKLK
;
A
#
# COMPACT_ATOMS: atom_id res chain seq x y z
N MET A 1 -4.84 -11.42 -23.32
CA MET A 1 -5.32 -10.53 -22.24
C MET A 1 -4.26 -9.46 -22.01
N ALA A 2 -4.62 -8.18 -21.95
CA ALA A 2 -3.67 -7.13 -21.60
C ALA A 2 -3.30 -7.26 -20.12
N ILE A 3 -2.01 -7.47 -19.83
CA ILE A 3 -1.50 -7.53 -18.45
C ILE A 3 -1.57 -6.11 -17.87
N SER A 4 -2.31 -5.93 -16.77
CA SER A 4 -2.38 -4.64 -16.06
C SER A 4 -1.27 -4.58 -15.00
N ILE A 5 -0.14 -3.96 -15.35
CA ILE A 5 0.99 -3.81 -14.44
C ILE A 5 0.74 -2.76 -13.33
N LYS A 6 1.20 -3.03 -12.11
CA LYS A 6 1.14 -2.09 -10.97
C LYS A 6 2.36 -1.17 -11.00
N VAL A 7 2.19 0.07 -10.51
CA VAL A 7 3.28 1.06 -10.42
C VAL A 7 4.47 0.53 -9.61
N ALA A 8 4.20 -0.16 -8.50
CA ALA A 8 5.24 -0.77 -7.67
C ALA A 8 6.07 -1.81 -8.45
N ASP A 9 5.42 -2.59 -9.32
CA ASP A 9 6.10 -3.60 -10.14
C ASP A 9 6.92 -2.94 -11.25
N GLU A 10 6.43 -1.83 -11.84
CA GLU A 10 7.21 -0.99 -12.77
C GLU A 10 8.47 -0.43 -12.10
N VAL A 11 8.34 0.12 -10.89
CA VAL A 11 9.47 0.66 -10.11
C VAL A 11 10.47 -0.42 -9.75
N TRP A 12 10.01 -1.59 -9.34
CA TRP A 12 10.87 -2.73 -9.07
C TRP A 12 11.64 -3.15 -10.34
N ILE A 13 10.95 -3.25 -11.49
CA ILE A 13 11.60 -3.59 -12.77
C ILE A 13 12.66 -2.54 -13.13
N GLY A 14 12.34 -1.25 -12.98
CA GLY A 14 13.28 -0.17 -13.27
C GLY A 14 14.55 -0.25 -12.43
N CYS A 15 14.42 -0.43 -11.11
CA CYS A 15 15.57 -0.58 -10.22
C CYS A 15 16.33 -1.90 -10.46
N ALA A 16 15.62 -3.00 -10.75
CA ALA A 16 16.22 -4.29 -11.08
C ALA A 16 17.09 -4.22 -12.34
N LEU A 17 16.62 -3.54 -13.39
CA LEU A 17 17.38 -3.35 -14.62
C LEU A 17 18.64 -2.52 -14.39
N LEU A 18 18.57 -1.47 -13.56
CA LEU A 18 19.76 -0.68 -13.22
C LEU A 18 20.84 -1.52 -12.56
N HIS A 19 20.48 -2.35 -11.56
CA HIS A 19 21.44 -3.27 -10.95
C HIS A 19 21.92 -4.37 -11.91
N TYR A 20 21.03 -4.88 -12.76
CA TYR A 20 21.37 -5.92 -13.73
C TYR A 20 22.41 -5.42 -14.74
N GLU A 21 22.27 -4.18 -15.21
CA GLU A 21 23.18 -3.55 -16.17
C GLU A 21 24.45 -3.00 -15.53
N ASN A 22 24.39 -2.64 -14.23
CA ASN A 22 25.49 -2.04 -13.49
C ASN A 22 25.79 -2.85 -12.20
N PRO A 23 26.37 -4.05 -12.31
CA PRO A 23 26.52 -4.98 -11.18
C PRO A 23 27.43 -4.47 -10.07
N HIS A 24 28.30 -3.50 -10.35
CA HIS A 24 29.20 -2.88 -9.37
C HIS A 24 28.60 -1.66 -8.66
N CYS A 25 27.46 -1.14 -9.15
CA CYS A 25 26.79 -0.02 -8.51
C CYS A 25 25.96 -0.51 -7.32
N GLU A 26 26.22 0.07 -6.15
CA GLU A 26 25.54 -0.30 -4.91
C GLU A 26 24.14 0.29 -4.80
N ASP A 27 23.94 1.52 -5.29
CA ASP A 27 22.68 2.26 -5.26
C ASP A 27 22.55 3.18 -6.48
N PHE A 28 21.35 3.71 -6.67
CA PHE A 28 21.00 4.64 -7.75
C PHE A 28 20.20 5.81 -7.21
N ALA A 29 20.39 6.99 -7.79
CA ALA A 29 19.59 8.15 -7.46
C ALA A 29 18.12 7.93 -7.86
N THR A 30 17.23 8.62 -7.16
CA THR A 30 15.77 8.59 -7.43
C THR A 30 15.47 8.90 -8.90
N GLU A 31 16.14 9.89 -9.49
CA GLU A 31 15.97 10.25 -10.90
C GLU A 31 16.39 9.14 -11.86
N GLU A 32 17.44 8.37 -11.53
CA GLU A 32 17.89 7.26 -12.36
C GLU A 32 16.85 6.14 -12.38
N ILE A 33 16.25 5.83 -11.23
CA ILE A 33 15.19 4.83 -11.13
C ILE A 33 13.94 5.30 -11.88
N VAL A 34 13.49 6.55 -11.66
CA VAL A 34 12.33 7.12 -12.36
C VAL A 34 12.57 7.18 -13.88
N GLY A 35 13.76 7.64 -14.29
CA GLY A 35 14.15 7.70 -15.70
C GLY A 35 14.23 6.31 -16.34
N ARG A 36 14.67 5.29 -15.60
CA ARG A 36 14.62 3.92 -16.10
C ARG A 36 13.19 3.42 -16.29
N VAL A 37 12.29 3.65 -15.33
CA VAL A 37 10.88 3.30 -15.47
C VAL A 37 10.25 3.98 -16.68
N ALA A 38 10.53 5.27 -16.88
CA ALA A 38 10.05 6.03 -18.03
C ALA A 38 10.52 5.42 -19.35
N ARG A 39 11.81 5.05 -19.44
CA ARG A 39 12.41 4.43 -20.63
C ARG A 39 11.80 3.06 -20.96
N GLU A 40 11.52 2.25 -19.94
CA GLU A 40 10.88 0.94 -20.16
C GLU A 40 9.44 1.07 -20.65
N ASN A 41 8.79 2.18 -20.28
CA ASN A 41 7.46 2.59 -20.71
C ASN A 41 6.43 1.44 -20.70
N ILE A 42 6.46 0.59 -19.67
CA ILE A 42 5.72 -0.68 -19.65
C ILE A 42 4.22 -0.42 -19.69
N PHE A 43 3.76 0.59 -18.96
CA PHE A 43 2.36 1.03 -18.95
C PHE A 43 1.98 1.89 -20.18
N GLY A 44 2.94 2.27 -21.03
CA GLY A 44 2.74 3.12 -22.20
C GLY A 44 2.83 4.63 -21.92
N THR A 45 2.88 5.05 -20.66
CA THR A 45 3.28 6.39 -20.24
C THR A 45 3.93 6.35 -18.86
N LEU A 46 4.79 7.33 -18.54
CA LEU A 46 5.26 7.52 -17.18
C LEU A 46 4.08 7.92 -16.28
N ARG A 47 3.80 7.10 -15.27
CA ARG A 47 2.68 7.34 -14.35
C ARG A 47 3.09 8.31 -13.24
N PRO A 48 2.24 9.27 -12.85
CA PRO A 48 2.54 10.21 -11.76
C PRO A 48 2.99 9.52 -10.46
N GLY A 49 2.40 8.36 -10.16
CA GLY A 49 2.69 7.57 -8.96
C GLY A 49 4.09 6.94 -8.91
N VAL A 50 4.87 6.92 -10.00
CA VAL A 50 6.20 6.25 -10.03
C VAL A 50 7.14 6.89 -9.01
N ARG A 51 7.21 8.22 -8.98
CA ARG A 51 8.13 8.94 -8.09
C ARG A 51 7.83 8.71 -6.62
N VAL A 52 6.56 8.72 -6.22
CA VAL A 52 6.16 8.44 -4.84
C VAL A 52 6.41 6.98 -4.46
N HIS A 53 6.34 6.04 -5.41
CA HIS A 53 6.75 4.66 -5.16
C HIS A 53 8.25 4.56 -4.90
N VAL A 54 9.08 5.21 -5.72
CA VAL A 54 10.54 5.26 -5.52
C VAL A 54 10.92 5.93 -4.20
N ASN A 55 10.20 6.98 -3.79
CA ASN A 55 10.52 7.75 -2.60
C ASN A 55 9.94 7.20 -1.29
N GLN A 56 8.78 6.53 -1.37
CA GLN A 56 8.00 6.19 -0.19
C GLN A 56 7.41 4.79 -0.27
N HIS A 57 6.53 4.48 -1.23
CA HIS A 57 5.70 3.27 -1.14
C HIS A 57 6.51 1.98 -1.26
N CYS A 58 7.62 1.99 -2.01
CA CYS A 58 8.50 0.83 -2.20
C CYS A 58 9.63 0.72 -1.18
N VAL A 59 9.89 1.75 -0.38
CA VAL A 59 11.13 1.89 0.41
C VAL A 59 11.00 1.23 1.79
N ALA A 60 11.65 0.09 1.96
CA ALA A 60 11.51 -0.81 3.10
C ALA A 60 11.86 -0.18 4.46
N ASN A 61 12.90 0.66 4.53
CA ASN A 61 13.34 1.31 5.77
C ASN A 61 12.63 2.65 6.07
N ARG A 62 11.55 2.97 5.36
CA ARG A 62 10.66 4.10 5.66
C ARG A 62 9.32 3.63 6.21
N PRO A 63 8.56 4.42 6.98
CA PRO A 63 7.21 4.05 7.37
C PRO A 63 6.30 3.88 6.15
N ALA A 64 5.43 2.86 6.13
CA ALA A 64 4.41 2.69 5.10
C ALA A 64 3.47 3.91 5.05
N ASN A 65 3.10 4.35 3.84
CA ASN A 65 2.10 5.41 3.62
C ASN A 65 1.70 5.51 2.15
N PRO A 66 0.48 5.12 1.72
CA PRO A 66 -0.26 3.97 2.26
C PRO A 66 0.37 2.65 1.80
N GLY A 67 1.19 2.65 0.74
CA GLY A 67 1.87 1.45 0.24
C GLY A 67 2.88 0.90 1.25
N ASN A 68 2.86 -0.42 1.42
CA ASN A 68 3.65 -1.16 2.41
C ASN A 68 4.76 -2.03 1.79
N TYR A 69 5.06 -1.87 0.50
CA TYR A 69 6.03 -2.70 -0.22
C TYR A 69 7.45 -2.63 0.38
N ARG A 70 8.23 -3.69 0.18
CA ARG A 70 9.65 -3.80 0.58
C ARG A 70 10.50 -4.11 -0.65
N MET A 71 10.35 -3.28 -1.69
CA MET A 71 10.97 -3.51 -2.99
C MET A 71 12.30 -2.76 -3.12
N LEU A 72 12.41 -1.59 -2.50
CA LEU A 72 13.58 -0.74 -2.48
C LEU A 72 14.08 -0.56 -1.05
N TYR A 73 15.34 -0.16 -0.92
CA TYR A 73 15.98 0.21 0.33
C TYR A 73 16.73 1.52 0.16
N GLU A 74 16.49 2.51 1.01
CA GLU A 74 17.21 3.80 0.98
C GLU A 74 18.55 3.65 1.69
N THR A 75 19.64 3.69 0.94
CA THR A 75 21.02 3.59 1.44
C THR A 75 21.53 4.92 1.98
N ARG A 76 21.15 6.02 1.31
CA ARG A 76 21.44 7.41 1.69
C ARG A 76 20.38 8.33 1.08
N LEU A 77 20.29 9.57 1.57
CA LEU A 77 19.28 10.53 1.13
C LEU A 77 19.23 10.64 -0.40
N GLY A 78 18.08 10.32 -0.99
CA GLY A 78 17.86 10.42 -2.44
C GLY A 78 18.35 9.23 -3.28
N TYR A 79 19.06 8.27 -2.68
CA TYR A 79 19.54 7.05 -3.35
C TYR A 79 18.80 5.82 -2.83
N ARG A 80 18.53 4.87 -3.72
CA ARG A 80 17.95 3.57 -3.36
C ARG A 80 18.62 2.45 -4.14
N ARG A 81 18.54 1.26 -3.56
CA ARG A 81 18.82 0.00 -4.24
C ARG A 81 17.63 -0.94 -4.12
N LEU A 82 17.65 -2.04 -4.83
CA LEU A 82 16.72 -3.13 -4.54
C LEU A 82 16.92 -3.64 -3.11
N TRP A 83 15.82 -3.97 -2.44
CA TRP A 83 15.84 -4.61 -1.14
C TRP A 83 16.53 -5.99 -1.23
N ARG A 84 17.31 -6.36 -0.21
CA ARG A 84 18.01 -7.63 -0.11
C ARG A 84 17.56 -8.40 1.11
N LEU A 85 17.71 -9.73 1.05
CA LEU A 85 17.43 -10.57 2.21
C LEU A 85 18.44 -10.25 3.32
N GLY A 86 17.93 -9.82 4.47
CA GLY A 86 18.75 -9.40 5.61
C GLY A 86 18.80 -7.89 5.83
N ASP A 87 18.32 -7.09 4.87
CA ASP A 87 18.08 -5.67 5.11
C ASP A 87 17.02 -5.49 6.20
N ASP A 88 17.24 -4.52 7.08
CA ASP A 88 16.21 -4.06 8.01
C ASP A 88 15.06 -3.38 7.26
N PHE A 89 13.93 -3.29 7.94
CA PHE A 89 12.75 -2.63 7.40
C PHE A 89 11.92 -2.05 8.54
N HIS A 90 11.12 -1.05 8.21
CA HIS A 90 10.22 -0.45 9.18
C HIS A 90 9.09 -1.44 9.55
N PRO A 91 8.74 -1.63 10.83
CA PRO A 91 7.74 -2.63 11.26
C PRO A 91 6.39 -2.56 10.53
N SER A 92 5.96 -1.36 10.12
CA SER A 92 4.73 -1.20 9.31
C SER A 92 4.78 -1.82 7.90
N ARG A 93 5.87 -2.51 7.54
CA ARG A 93 6.07 -3.20 6.26
C ARG A 93 6.32 -4.70 6.39
N GLU A 94 6.09 -5.29 7.57
CA GLU A 94 6.39 -6.71 7.86
C GLU A 94 5.84 -7.71 6.82
N TYR A 95 4.70 -7.39 6.20
CA TYR A 95 4.06 -8.21 5.16
C TYR A 95 4.09 -7.59 3.76
N GLY A 96 4.93 -6.59 3.56
CA GLY A 96 5.11 -5.93 2.27
C GLY A 96 5.70 -6.85 1.21
N LYS A 97 5.09 -6.84 0.01
CA LYS A 97 5.61 -7.53 -1.19
C LYS A 97 7.03 -7.02 -1.52
N ILE A 98 7.95 -7.95 -1.76
CA ILE A 98 9.39 -7.68 -1.98
C ILE A 98 9.79 -7.68 -3.46
N CYS A 99 9.08 -8.42 -4.31
CA CYS A 99 9.27 -8.46 -5.75
C CYS A 99 7.94 -8.81 -6.46
N PRO A 100 7.81 -8.53 -7.78
CA PRO A 100 6.64 -8.87 -8.57
C PRO A 100 6.35 -10.37 -8.65
N GLU A 101 5.07 -10.70 -8.83
CA GLU A 101 4.68 -12.04 -9.28
C GLU A 101 4.86 -12.13 -10.79
N ALA A 102 5.24 -13.30 -11.31
CA ALA A 102 5.44 -13.48 -12.75
C ALA A 102 4.18 -13.14 -13.56
N SER A 103 2.99 -13.44 -13.04
CA SER A 103 1.71 -13.10 -13.69
C SER A 103 1.40 -11.60 -13.73
N ASP A 104 2.03 -10.79 -12.86
CA ASP A 104 1.77 -9.35 -12.73
C ASP A 104 2.62 -8.52 -13.72
N ILE A 105 3.62 -9.13 -14.37
CA ILE A 105 4.59 -8.43 -15.22
C ILE A 105 4.73 -9.09 -16.61
N PRO A 106 5.11 -8.33 -17.65
CA PRO A 106 5.37 -8.88 -18.97
C PRO A 106 6.43 -9.98 -18.95
N VAL A 107 6.21 -11.04 -19.74
CA VAL A 107 7.10 -12.20 -19.85
C VAL A 107 8.56 -11.81 -20.13
N LYS A 108 8.78 -10.72 -20.90
CA LYS A 108 10.13 -10.20 -21.19
C LYS A 108 10.95 -9.81 -19.95
N TYR A 109 10.32 -9.59 -18.79
CA TYR A 109 11.00 -9.23 -17.54
C TYR A 109 11.10 -10.39 -16.54
N HIS A 110 10.58 -11.58 -16.86
CA HIS A 110 10.60 -12.72 -15.93
C HIS A 110 12.02 -13.14 -15.55
N PHE A 111 13.00 -12.92 -16.44
CA PHE A 111 14.40 -13.19 -16.15
C PHE A 111 14.94 -12.38 -14.96
N LEU A 112 14.38 -11.19 -14.68
CA LEU A 112 14.77 -10.36 -13.54
C LEU A 112 14.38 -11.00 -12.22
N LEU A 113 13.29 -11.79 -12.17
CA LEU A 113 12.88 -12.49 -10.95
C LEU A 113 13.93 -13.55 -10.56
N GLU A 114 14.40 -14.32 -11.54
CA GLU A 114 15.45 -15.33 -11.33
C GLU A 114 16.80 -14.69 -11.00
N TRP A 115 17.17 -13.59 -11.68
CA TRP A 115 18.37 -12.83 -11.36
C TRP A 115 18.32 -12.25 -9.94
N TYR A 116 17.19 -11.61 -9.57
CA TYR A 116 17.01 -10.98 -8.27
C TYR A 116 17.15 -11.99 -7.13
N ARG A 117 16.58 -13.20 -7.26
CA ARG A 117 16.73 -14.25 -6.23
C ARG A 117 18.19 -14.55 -5.92
N LYS A 118 19.06 -14.58 -6.93
CA LYS A 118 20.50 -14.82 -6.76
C LYS A 118 21.18 -13.59 -6.17
N TRP A 119 20.95 -12.43 -6.77
CA TRP A 119 21.54 -11.16 -6.35
C TRP A 119 21.19 -10.79 -4.90
N ALA A 120 19.93 -11.01 -4.49
CA ALA A 120 19.45 -10.68 -3.15
C ALA A 120 19.97 -11.63 -2.06
N THR A 121 20.44 -12.82 -2.43
CA THR A 121 21.07 -13.80 -1.52
C THR A 121 22.59 -13.71 -1.50
N ASP A 122 23.19 -12.96 -2.43
CA ASP A 122 24.64 -12.79 -2.54
C ASP A 122 25.11 -11.72 -1.54
N THR A 123 24.90 -12.00 -0.26
CA THR A 123 25.56 -11.28 0.82
C THR A 123 27.02 -11.70 0.82
N GLY A 124 27.88 -10.85 0.23
CA GLY A 124 29.32 -10.89 0.47
C GLY A 124 29.59 -11.06 1.96
N SER A 125 30.36 -12.08 2.29
CA SER A 125 30.65 -12.52 3.65
C SER A 125 31.22 -11.37 4.50
N SER A 126 30.40 -10.82 5.39
CA SER A 126 30.84 -10.12 6.60
C SER A 126 29.82 -10.33 7.72
N SER A 127 30.30 -10.97 8.78
CA SER A 127 29.65 -11.31 10.06
C SER A 127 28.76 -10.18 10.62
N ILE A 128 27.57 -10.43 11.20
CA ILE A 128 27.35 -11.06 12.52
C ILE A 128 25.94 -11.70 12.63
N SER A 129 25.94 -12.99 12.97
CA SER A 129 25.00 -13.86 13.71
C SER A 129 23.48 -13.62 13.88
N ARG A 130 22.75 -14.63 13.36
CA ARG A 130 21.57 -15.39 13.88
C ARG A 130 20.23 -14.64 13.99
N GLY A 131 19.12 -15.11 13.39
CA GLY A 131 18.88 -16.37 12.70
C GLY A 131 17.41 -16.52 12.28
N VAL A 132 17.14 -17.72 11.76
CA VAL A 132 15.87 -18.28 11.26
C VAL A 132 15.64 -18.13 9.76
N CYS A 133 16.00 -19.24 9.11
CA CYS A 133 15.62 -19.72 7.80
C CYS A 133 14.09 -19.83 7.64
N LEU A 134 13.57 -19.49 6.47
CA LEU A 134 12.61 -20.36 5.77
C LEU A 134 12.76 -20.12 4.26
N ARG A 135 13.26 -21.17 3.61
CA ARG A 135 13.27 -21.37 2.16
C ARG A 135 11.82 -21.53 1.68
N GLU A 136 11.53 -21.05 0.47
CA GLU A 136 11.07 -21.94 -0.62
C GLU A 136 11.03 -21.22 -1.98
N ASN A 137 11.50 -21.95 -3.01
CA ASN A 137 11.23 -21.82 -4.45
C ASN A 137 12.10 -20.88 -5.32
N ILE A 138 13.32 -21.37 -5.59
CA ILE A 138 14.09 -21.20 -6.84
C ILE A 138 13.60 -22.31 -7.80
N MET A 139 13.20 -22.08 -9.06
CA MET A 139 14.05 -22.06 -10.26
C MET A 139 13.13 -21.96 -11.48
N THR A 140 13.47 -21.14 -12.49
CA THR A 140 13.78 -21.63 -13.86
C THR A 140 14.08 -20.48 -14.86
N LEU A 141 15.23 -20.63 -15.54
CA LEU A 141 15.51 -20.32 -16.96
C LEU A 141 15.76 -18.87 -17.46
N SER A 142 17.02 -18.45 -17.34
CA SER A 142 18.01 -18.12 -18.40
C SER A 142 17.59 -17.67 -19.84
N ARG A 143 18.20 -16.54 -20.26
CA ARG A 143 18.73 -16.12 -21.60
C ARG A 143 17.85 -15.27 -22.56
N HIS A 144 18.14 -13.96 -22.70
CA HIS A 144 18.84 -13.33 -23.86
C HIS A 144 18.64 -11.78 -24.01
N ARG A 145 19.80 -11.09 -24.16
CA ARG A 145 20.18 -9.74 -24.68
C ARG A 145 19.17 -8.76 -25.33
N ALA A 146 19.14 -7.54 -24.72
CA ALA A 146 19.52 -6.18 -25.18
C ALA A 146 19.02 -5.52 -26.50
N ALA A 147 18.50 -4.28 -26.41
CA ALA A 147 18.89 -3.05 -27.15
C ALA A 147 17.89 -1.85 -26.96
N PRO A 148 18.29 -0.56 -27.18
CA PRO A 148 17.80 0.62 -26.42
C PRO A 148 17.05 1.76 -27.17
N VAL A 149 16.31 2.55 -26.36
CA VAL A 149 16.20 4.05 -26.20
C VAL A 149 15.58 4.96 -27.30
N GLU A 150 14.72 5.91 -26.87
CA GLU A 150 14.78 7.40 -27.07
C GLU A 150 13.47 8.09 -26.56
N ASP A 151 13.40 9.43 -26.50
CA ASP A 151 13.48 10.34 -25.34
C ASP A 151 12.33 11.39 -25.41
N GLU A 152 12.16 12.17 -24.32
CA GLU A 152 11.58 13.52 -24.19
C GLU A 152 10.05 13.72 -24.07
N SER A 153 9.49 14.70 -23.33
CA SER A 153 9.86 15.58 -22.20
C SER A 153 8.60 16.43 -21.86
N GLY A 154 8.34 16.75 -20.57
CA GLY A 154 7.44 17.85 -20.14
C GLY A 154 6.21 17.51 -19.25
N VAL A 155 6.29 17.64 -17.91
CA VAL A 155 5.11 17.65 -16.99
C VAL A 155 5.42 18.40 -15.68
N THR A 156 4.59 19.39 -15.30
CA THR A 156 4.75 20.15 -14.02
C THR A 156 3.49 20.32 -13.13
N GLU A 157 2.28 19.86 -13.49
CA GLU A 157 1.06 20.29 -12.76
C GLU A 157 0.40 19.26 -11.80
N ALA A 158 0.67 17.95 -11.91
CA ALA A 158 -0.11 16.90 -11.23
C ALA A 158 0.28 16.59 -9.76
N CYS A 159 1.49 16.97 -9.32
CA CYS A 159 2.10 16.54 -8.06
C CYS A 159 1.40 17.10 -6.79
N ALA A 160 0.64 18.18 -6.90
CA ALA A 160 0.06 18.87 -5.75
C ALA A 160 -1.21 18.20 -5.20
N SER A 161 -1.97 17.47 -6.02
CA SER A 161 -3.30 16.97 -5.62
C SER A 161 -3.27 15.68 -4.79
N GLU A 162 -2.29 14.79 -4.98
CA GLU A 162 -2.26 13.49 -4.27
C GLU A 162 -1.76 13.63 -2.82
N LEU A 163 -0.87 14.60 -2.55
CA LEU A 163 -0.34 14.85 -1.21
C LEU A 163 -1.43 15.36 -0.23
N SER A 164 -2.43 16.09 -0.74
CA SER A 164 -3.53 16.62 0.08
C SER A 164 -4.43 15.48 0.59
N THR A 165 -4.79 14.53 -0.28
CA THR A 165 -5.75 13.46 0.03
C THR A 165 -5.30 12.49 1.14
N VAL A 166 -4.00 12.27 1.30
CA VAL A 166 -3.43 11.43 2.37
C VAL A 166 -3.42 12.16 3.71
N SER A 167 -3.11 13.47 3.71
CA SER A 167 -3.24 14.31 4.91
C SER A 167 -4.71 14.35 5.36
N GLU A 168 -5.62 14.55 4.42
CA GLU A 168 -7.07 14.58 4.64
C GLU A 168 -7.60 13.28 5.27
N ALA A 169 -7.11 12.11 4.84
CA ALA A 169 -7.56 10.82 5.40
C ALA A 169 -7.13 10.63 6.86
N ARG A 170 -5.90 11.02 7.23
CA ARG A 170 -5.39 10.92 8.60
C ARG A 170 -6.03 11.97 9.51
N GLU A 171 -6.19 13.19 9.00
CA GLU A 171 -6.94 14.24 9.69
C GLU A 171 -8.39 13.82 9.92
N PHE A 172 -8.99 13.14 8.93
CA PHE A 172 -10.33 12.59 9.05
C PHE A 172 -10.42 11.52 10.14
N GLU A 173 -9.46 10.61 10.26
CA GLU A 173 -9.48 9.58 11.33
C GLU A 173 -9.50 10.23 12.72
N VAL A 174 -8.64 11.23 12.95
CA VAL A 174 -8.59 11.99 14.21
C VAL A 174 -9.92 12.72 14.45
N HIS A 175 -10.45 13.37 13.41
CA HIS A 175 -11.74 14.05 13.49
C HIS A 175 -12.88 13.08 13.79
N ALA A 176 -12.90 11.93 13.12
CA ALA A 176 -13.93 10.91 13.27
C ALA A 176 -13.91 10.32 14.67
N ARG A 177 -12.73 10.00 15.22
CA ARG A 177 -12.60 9.54 16.60
C ARG A 177 -13.19 10.53 17.60
N ARG A 178 -12.89 11.82 17.44
CA ARG A 178 -13.45 12.88 18.30
C ARG A 178 -14.98 12.93 18.18
N ARG A 179 -15.51 13.01 16.96
CA ARG A 179 -16.97 13.12 16.72
C ARG A 179 -17.73 11.88 17.19
N MET A 180 -17.17 10.69 16.99
CA MET A 180 -17.79 9.45 17.47
C MET A 180 -17.68 9.33 19.00
N SER A 181 -16.61 9.82 19.61
CA SER A 181 -16.50 9.88 21.08
C SER A 181 -17.58 10.79 21.67
N GLU A 182 -17.78 11.98 21.08
CA GLU A 182 -18.86 12.91 21.44
C GLU A 182 -20.24 12.25 21.24
N PHE A 183 -20.45 11.58 20.11
CA PHE A 183 -21.72 10.93 19.76
C PHE A 183 -22.09 9.80 20.73
N PHE A 184 -21.12 8.98 21.14
CA PHE A 184 -21.35 7.89 22.10
C PHE A 184 -21.24 8.32 23.56
N GLY A 185 -20.78 9.55 23.84
CA GLY A 185 -20.54 10.04 25.20
C GLY A 185 -19.43 9.29 25.94
N VAL A 186 -18.52 8.63 25.21
CA VAL A 186 -17.42 7.83 25.75
C VAL A 186 -16.17 8.15 24.96
N GLU A 187 -15.04 8.33 25.64
CA GLU A 187 -13.76 8.53 24.97
C GLU A 187 -13.34 7.26 24.20
N LEU A 188 -13.13 7.39 22.89
CA LEU A 188 -12.67 6.31 22.04
C LEU A 188 -11.21 6.53 21.67
N ASN A 189 -10.39 5.48 21.79
CA ASN A 189 -8.96 5.52 21.49
C ASN A 189 -8.55 4.39 20.55
N PRO A 190 -7.43 4.53 19.79
CA PRO A 190 -6.90 3.42 19.02
C PRO A 190 -6.52 2.25 19.92
N GLY A 191 -7.00 1.05 19.62
CA GLY A 191 -6.85 -0.09 20.51
C GLY A 191 -6.83 -1.43 19.79
N THR A 192 -6.40 -2.48 20.48
CA THR A 192 -6.43 -3.85 20.00
C THR A 192 -7.50 -4.66 20.74
N TYR A 193 -7.92 -5.77 20.13
CA TYR A 193 -8.86 -6.71 20.71
C TYR A 193 -8.19 -8.10 20.76
N SER A 194 -8.28 -8.82 21.88
CA SER A 194 -7.34 -9.89 22.26
C SER A 194 -7.19 -11.04 21.26
N ASN A 195 -8.24 -11.35 20.49
CA ASN A 195 -8.28 -12.43 19.51
C ASN A 195 -8.18 -11.94 18.05
N ILE A 196 -7.92 -10.65 17.83
CA ILE A 196 -7.87 -10.07 16.49
C ILE A 196 -6.53 -9.34 16.32
N PRO A 197 -5.65 -9.77 15.39
CA PRO A 197 -4.35 -9.14 15.15
C PRO A 197 -4.50 -7.85 14.32
N LYS A 198 -5.42 -6.96 14.73
CA LYS A 198 -5.68 -5.65 14.15
C LYS A 198 -5.77 -4.61 15.27
N LYS A 199 -5.25 -3.43 14.98
CA LYS A 199 -5.55 -2.21 15.74
C LYS A 199 -6.76 -1.51 15.12
N PHE A 200 -7.79 -1.27 15.92
CA PHE A 200 -8.99 -0.52 15.55
C PHE A 200 -8.78 0.97 15.85
N ASP A 201 -9.37 1.83 15.03
CA ASP A 201 -9.21 3.29 15.16
C ASP A 201 -9.89 3.85 16.41
N MET A 202 -10.95 3.17 16.88
CA MET A 202 -11.83 3.60 17.96
C MET A 202 -12.24 2.41 18.84
N VAL A 203 -11.80 2.40 20.09
CA VAL A 203 -12.14 1.40 21.11
C VAL A 203 -12.42 2.12 22.42
N SER A 204 -13.53 1.81 23.09
CA SER A 204 -13.82 2.31 24.43
C SER A 204 -12.94 1.62 25.49
N PRO A 205 -12.71 2.23 26.67
CA PRO A 205 -11.89 1.63 27.72
C PRO A 205 -12.35 0.23 28.18
N ASP A 206 -13.67 0.02 28.22
CA ASP A 206 -14.31 -1.25 28.56
C ASP A 206 -14.49 -2.20 27.37
N ARG A 207 -14.04 -1.79 26.17
CA ARG A 207 -14.20 -2.48 24.89
C ARG A 207 -15.65 -2.80 24.49
N SER A 208 -16.63 -2.15 25.11
CA SER A 208 -18.04 -2.32 24.74
C SER A 208 -18.40 -1.63 23.42
N ILE A 209 -17.61 -0.64 23.00
CA ILE A 209 -17.75 0.09 21.74
C ILE A 209 -16.47 -0.07 20.92
N ILE A 210 -16.60 -0.49 19.67
CA ILE A 210 -15.48 -0.64 18.73
C ILE A 210 -15.88 -0.18 17.32
N GLY A 211 -14.94 0.46 16.62
CA GLY A 211 -15.15 0.84 15.25
C GLY A 211 -13.89 1.32 14.53
N ASP A 212 -14.07 1.59 13.24
CA ASP A 212 -13.03 2.09 12.34
C ASP A 212 -13.55 3.24 11.49
N ALA A 213 -12.65 4.16 11.12
CA ALA A 213 -12.93 5.30 10.26
C ALA A 213 -12.43 5.03 8.84
N LYS A 214 -13.17 5.48 7.82
CA LYS A 214 -12.80 5.30 6.41
C LYS A 214 -13.10 6.54 5.57
N TYR A 215 -12.08 7.10 4.94
CA TYR A 215 -12.19 8.28 4.09
C TYR A 215 -12.11 7.89 2.62
N TYR A 216 -13.26 7.76 1.95
CA TYR A 216 -13.34 7.12 0.64
C TYR A 216 -14.04 7.99 -0.40
N THR A 217 -13.57 7.89 -1.63
CA THR A 217 -14.09 8.58 -2.82
C THR A 217 -14.35 7.54 -3.90
N LEU A 218 -15.36 7.78 -4.73
CA LEU A 218 -15.52 7.08 -6.00
C LEU A 218 -14.31 7.29 -6.93
N VAL A 219 -14.02 6.30 -7.77
CA VAL A 219 -13.00 6.38 -8.81
C VAL A 219 -13.49 7.35 -9.88
N ARG A 220 -12.73 8.43 -10.12
CA ARG A 220 -13.09 9.52 -11.04
C ARG A 220 -14.49 10.10 -10.76
N GLY A 221 -14.94 10.04 -9.51
CA GLY A 221 -16.25 10.56 -9.08
C GLY A 221 -17.48 9.75 -9.52
N THR A 222 -17.30 8.64 -10.26
CA THR A 222 -18.41 7.91 -10.90
C THR A 222 -18.37 6.41 -10.69
N GLN A 223 -17.20 5.80 -10.54
CA GLN A 223 -17.06 4.35 -10.45
C GLN A 223 -16.78 3.88 -9.03
N ILE A 224 -17.31 2.70 -8.71
CA ILE A 224 -17.06 2.03 -7.43
C ILE A 224 -15.57 1.70 -7.31
N PRO A 225 -14.92 2.06 -6.20
CA PRO A 225 -13.55 1.67 -5.92
C PRO A 225 -13.50 0.20 -5.44
N PRO A 226 -13.11 -0.77 -6.29
CA PRO A 226 -13.30 -2.19 -5.98
C PRO A 226 -12.49 -2.63 -4.75
N ALA A 227 -11.24 -2.17 -4.65
CA ALA A 227 -10.39 -2.46 -3.49
C ALA A 227 -10.97 -1.91 -2.18
N LYS A 228 -11.50 -0.67 -2.18
CA LYS A 228 -12.11 -0.06 -0.99
C LYS A 228 -13.38 -0.81 -0.59
N PHE A 229 -14.17 -1.28 -1.54
CA PHE A 229 -15.35 -2.11 -1.27
C PHE A 229 -15.00 -3.43 -0.57
N SER A 230 -13.95 -4.13 -1.03
CA SER A 230 -13.47 -5.33 -0.37
C SER A 230 -12.98 -5.06 1.05
N ILE A 231 -12.31 -3.91 1.28
CA ILE A 231 -11.84 -3.50 2.61
C ILE A 231 -13.02 -3.26 3.57
N ILE A 232 -14.14 -2.70 3.10
CA ILE A 232 -15.35 -2.57 3.94
C ILE A 232 -15.80 -3.95 4.41
N SER A 233 -15.88 -4.94 3.51
CA SER A 233 -16.28 -6.30 3.85
C SER A 233 -15.34 -6.96 4.87
N GLU A 234 -14.02 -6.78 4.70
CA GLU A 234 -13.02 -7.24 5.68
C GLU A 234 -13.27 -6.65 7.07
N HIS A 235 -13.51 -5.33 7.14
CA HIS A 235 -13.72 -4.66 8.42
C HIS A 235 -15.03 -5.06 9.08
N VAL A 236 -16.11 -5.21 8.30
CA VAL A 236 -17.37 -5.76 8.80
C VAL A 236 -17.11 -7.14 9.41
N TRP A 237 -16.44 -8.04 8.68
CA TRP A 237 -16.13 -9.38 9.16
C TRP A 237 -15.32 -9.36 10.47
N LEU A 238 -14.26 -8.55 10.54
CA LEU A 238 -13.43 -8.42 11.75
C LEU A 238 -14.23 -7.86 12.94
N LEU A 239 -15.03 -6.83 12.74
CA LEU A 239 -15.89 -6.25 13.79
C LEU A 239 -16.90 -7.28 14.29
N GLU A 240 -17.48 -8.09 13.41
CA GLU A 240 -18.39 -9.17 13.79
C GLU A 240 -17.72 -10.23 14.68
N LYS A 241 -16.38 -10.40 14.62
CA LYS A 241 -15.61 -11.32 15.48
C LYS A 241 -15.25 -10.76 16.87
N THR A 242 -15.69 -9.55 17.18
CA THR A 242 -15.57 -8.97 18.53
C THR A 242 -16.82 -9.28 19.36
N ASP A 243 -16.70 -9.28 20.69
CA ASP A 243 -17.84 -9.40 21.61
C ASP A 243 -18.37 -8.03 22.07
N SER A 244 -17.94 -6.95 21.42
CA SER A 244 -18.37 -5.59 21.71
C SER A 244 -19.87 -5.40 21.46
N LYS A 245 -20.53 -4.63 22.32
CA LYS A 245 -21.97 -4.34 22.24
C LYS A 245 -22.29 -3.44 21.05
N ILE A 246 -21.45 -2.46 20.79
CA ILE A 246 -21.57 -1.52 19.68
C ILE A 246 -20.38 -1.72 18.75
N LYS A 247 -20.67 -2.05 17.49
CA LYS A 247 -19.69 -2.24 16.42
C LYS A 247 -20.05 -1.29 15.31
N PHE A 248 -19.10 -0.51 14.80
CA PHE A 248 -19.44 0.46 13.77
C PHE A 248 -18.32 0.76 12.78
N LEU A 249 -18.74 1.23 11.61
CA LEU A 249 -17.88 1.91 10.64
C LEU A 249 -18.38 3.34 10.44
N VAL A 250 -17.46 4.30 10.42
CA VAL A 250 -17.77 5.70 10.12
C VAL A 250 -17.03 6.15 8.87
N PHE A 251 -17.76 6.77 7.96
CA PHE A 251 -17.28 7.15 6.64
C PHE A 251 -17.21 8.65 6.47
N GLY A 252 -16.29 9.11 5.64
CA GLY A 252 -16.18 10.50 5.21
C GLY A 252 -15.82 10.63 3.74
N ASN A 253 -15.77 11.88 3.28
CA ASN A 253 -15.58 12.29 1.90
C ASN A 253 -16.81 12.07 1.00
N ASP A 254 -17.04 10.85 0.55
CA ASP A 254 -18.10 10.54 -0.42
C ASP A 254 -19.11 9.54 0.15
N ARG A 255 -20.29 10.03 0.54
CA ARG A 255 -21.37 9.23 1.15
C ARG A 255 -21.89 8.13 0.25
N ARG A 256 -21.75 8.28 -1.07
CA ARG A 256 -22.22 7.29 -2.05
C ARG A 256 -21.47 5.97 -1.94
N VAL A 257 -20.22 5.99 -1.46
CA VAL A 257 -19.40 4.78 -1.30
C VAL A 257 -20.03 3.79 -0.30
N PRO A 258 -20.27 4.16 0.98
CA PRO A 258 -20.93 3.26 1.91
C PRO A 258 -22.40 2.99 1.56
N GLU A 259 -23.12 3.95 0.97
CA GLU A 259 -24.52 3.73 0.53
C GLU A 259 -24.61 2.63 -0.55
N GLU A 260 -23.75 2.68 -1.56
CA GLU A 260 -23.71 1.67 -2.63
C GLU A 260 -23.22 0.31 -2.10
N TRP A 261 -22.29 0.30 -1.13
CA TRP A 261 -21.89 -0.95 -0.47
C TRP A 261 -23.05 -1.57 0.31
N LEU A 262 -23.80 -0.76 1.08
CA LEU A 262 -24.98 -1.19 1.82
C LEU A 262 -26.10 -1.67 0.90
N ALA A 263 -26.32 -1.03 -0.24
CA ALA A 263 -27.31 -1.45 -1.23
C ALA A 263 -27.02 -2.88 -1.75
N ARG A 264 -25.74 -3.23 -1.94
CA ARG A 264 -25.31 -4.54 -2.44
C ARG A 264 -25.23 -5.60 -1.36
N TYR A 265 -24.64 -5.28 -0.21
CA TYR A 265 -24.21 -6.26 0.79
C TYR A 265 -24.79 -6.00 2.19
N GLY A 266 -25.52 -4.91 2.39
CA GLY A 266 -26.04 -4.52 3.71
C GLY A 266 -27.01 -5.53 4.32
N HIS A 267 -27.61 -6.41 3.51
CA HIS A 267 -28.44 -7.52 3.97
C HIS A 267 -27.63 -8.66 4.63
N LEU A 268 -26.31 -8.73 4.39
CA LEU A 268 -25.41 -9.70 5.01
C LEU A 268 -24.87 -9.22 6.36
N VAL A 269 -24.97 -7.92 6.65
CA VAL A 269 -24.46 -7.32 7.89
C VAL A 269 -25.40 -7.60 9.04
N THR A 270 -24.88 -8.19 10.11
CA THR A 270 -25.68 -8.59 11.27
C THR A 270 -25.76 -7.52 12.36
N ASN A 271 -24.61 -7.08 12.91
CA ASN A 271 -24.56 -6.21 14.09
C ASN A 271 -23.55 -5.06 13.97
N VAL A 272 -23.14 -4.71 12.75
CA VAL A 272 -22.26 -3.55 12.49
C VAL A 272 -23.08 -2.37 11.99
N GLN A 273 -23.00 -1.26 12.72
CA GLN A 273 -23.66 0.00 12.37
C GLN A 273 -22.82 0.82 11.40
N PHE A 274 -23.46 1.53 10.49
CA PHE A 274 -22.79 2.37 9.51
C PHE A 274 -23.12 3.83 9.77
N PHE A 275 -22.11 4.68 9.80
CA PHE A 275 -22.25 6.12 10.00
C PHE A 275 -21.54 6.90 8.90
N PHE A 276 -22.00 8.11 8.63
CA PHE A 276 -21.33 9.08 7.78
C PHE A 276 -21.13 10.39 8.55
N LEU A 277 -19.93 10.95 8.46
CA LEU A 277 -19.62 12.27 9.00
C LEU A 277 -19.86 13.32 7.92
N ASP A 278 -21.00 13.97 8.05
CA ASP A 278 -21.39 15.09 7.23
C ASP A 278 -20.81 16.39 7.84
N PRO A 279 -20.04 17.19 7.08
CA PRO A 279 -19.48 18.45 7.59
C PRO A 279 -20.54 19.45 8.09
N GLN A 280 -21.77 19.38 7.57
CA GLN A 280 -22.87 20.28 7.89
C GLN A 280 -23.78 19.68 8.96
N ASN A 281 -24.08 18.38 8.84
CA ASN A 281 -25.10 17.70 9.64
C ASN A 281 -24.55 16.85 10.79
N GLY A 282 -23.22 16.72 10.92
CA GLY A 282 -22.58 15.93 11.96
C GLY A 282 -22.62 14.42 11.68
N VAL A 283 -22.91 13.63 12.71
CA VAL A 283 -22.93 12.15 12.60
C VAL A 283 -24.29 11.70 12.08
N LEU A 284 -24.31 11.11 10.90
CA LEU A 284 -25.50 10.53 10.27
C LEU A 284 -25.43 9.00 10.35
N LYS A 285 -26.49 8.33 10.81
CA LYS A 285 -26.58 6.87 10.80
C LYS A 285 -27.17 6.38 9.46
N LEU A 286 -26.48 5.44 8.81
CA LEU A 286 -26.87 4.82 7.54
C LEU A 286 -27.52 3.43 7.73
N LYS A 287 -27.09 2.66 8.75
CA LYS A 287 -27.64 1.36 9.15
C LYS A 287 -27.42 1.13 10.65
#